data_AF-A0A1F6FZ43-F1
#
_entry.id   AF-A0A1F6FZ43-F1
#
_cell.length_a   1.000
_cell.length_b   1.000
_cell.length_c   1.000
_cell.angle_alpha   90.00
_cell.angle_beta   90.00
_cell.angle_gamma   90.00
#
_symmetry.space_group_name_H-M   'P 1'
#
loop_
_entity.id
_entity.type
_entity.pdbx_description
1 polymer ?
#
loop_
_entity_poly.entity_id
_entity_poly.type
_entity_poly.pdbx_seq_one_letter_code
_entity_poly.pdbx_strand_id
1 'polypeptide(L)'
;MNIEKIILTEITNKKSLRVADIVKITGFSRAYINRFFKKLAEEGKIILIGKASKSSYIKATKESIRRKKNNILEIKMTLMNQNLSEDLILEQIKRESGIFLDIPNNISKIVDYAFTEMLNNAIEHSQSNNIEILIERDEDKIRFDVIDKGIGIFKNIIQKRKLKNNLEAIQELTKGKQTTAPKLHSGEGIFFTSKLGDTLIIQSSNNKLLYNNIVEDVFVYNIKKVIGTRVTFIVSLNSRKKIDSIFREYSSNLYDFTKTEVNVKLYKMAAEYISRSQAKRLTSGLEKFKKIVLDFDKVETVGQGFADEVFRVWQNKYPTIKIEIKNANKNIDFMIARVKGNR
;
A
#
# COMPACT_ATOMS: atom_id res chain seq x y z
N MET A 1 -42.94 -22.36 -18.76
CA MET A 1 -42.94 -20.89 -18.88
C MET A 1 -41.63 -20.34 -18.33
N ASN A 2 -40.77 -19.71 -19.14
CA ASN A 2 -39.45 -19.25 -18.69
C ASN A 2 -39.54 -17.84 -18.08
N ILE A 3 -39.57 -17.78 -16.75
CA ILE A 3 -39.75 -16.53 -15.98
C ILE A 3 -38.60 -15.54 -16.23
N GLU A 4 -37.35 -16.02 -16.37
CA GLU A 4 -36.19 -15.16 -16.65
C GLU A 4 -36.32 -14.46 -18.00
N LYS A 5 -36.75 -15.18 -19.03
CA LYS A 5 -36.97 -14.62 -20.37
C LYS A 5 -38.09 -13.57 -20.37
N ILE A 6 -39.15 -13.79 -19.59
CA ILE A 6 -40.24 -12.83 -19.43
C ILE A 6 -39.74 -11.56 -18.74
N ILE A 7 -38.98 -11.69 -17.64
CA ILE A 7 -38.41 -10.54 -16.92
C ILE A 7 -37.53 -9.70 -17.85
N LEU A 8 -36.63 -10.33 -18.61
CA LEU A 8 -35.71 -9.63 -19.53
C LEU A 8 -36.44 -8.96 -20.69
N THR A 9 -37.50 -9.57 -21.20
CA THR A 9 -38.33 -9.00 -22.29
C THR A 9 -39.10 -7.79 -21.77
N GLU A 10 -39.79 -7.92 -20.64
CA GLU A 10 -40.58 -6.83 -20.05
C GLU A 10 -39.73 -5.64 -19.60
N ILE A 11 -38.53 -5.90 -19.04
CA ILE A 11 -37.57 -4.83 -18.70
C ILE A 11 -37.12 -4.06 -19.94
N THR A 12 -36.99 -4.73 -21.08
CA THR A 12 -36.59 -4.08 -22.34
C THR A 12 -37.72 -3.17 -22.85
N ASN A 13 -38.99 -3.56 -22.64
CA ASN A 13 -40.15 -2.80 -23.10
C ASN A 13 -40.52 -1.61 -22.20
N LYS A 14 -40.44 -1.74 -20.86
CA LYS A 14 -40.98 -0.75 -19.91
C LYS A 14 -39.97 0.25 -19.32
N LYS A 15 -38.69 0.19 -19.71
CA LYS A 15 -37.53 0.93 -19.11
C LYS A 15 -37.28 0.66 -17.62
N SER A 16 -38.31 0.35 -16.83
CA SER A 16 -38.24 -0.11 -15.43
C SER A 16 -39.37 -1.08 -15.12
N LEU A 17 -39.13 -2.03 -14.21
CA LEU A 17 -40.02 -3.14 -13.91
C LEU A 17 -40.07 -3.41 -12.40
N ARG A 18 -41.25 -3.56 -11.81
CA ARG A 18 -41.43 -3.99 -10.42
C ARG A 18 -41.74 -5.47 -10.36
N VAL A 19 -41.41 -6.11 -9.24
CA VAL A 19 -41.76 -7.53 -8.98
C VAL A 19 -43.28 -7.76 -9.14
N ALA A 20 -44.09 -6.78 -8.73
CA ALA A 20 -45.55 -6.83 -8.85
C ALA A 20 -46.04 -6.91 -10.31
N ASP A 21 -45.30 -6.35 -11.27
CA ASP A 21 -45.69 -6.38 -12.69
C ASP A 21 -45.59 -7.81 -13.25
N ILE A 22 -44.57 -8.56 -12.84
CA ILE A 22 -44.39 -9.96 -13.22
C ILE A 22 -45.34 -10.88 -12.46
N VAL A 23 -45.63 -10.58 -11.19
CA VAL A 23 -46.68 -11.31 -10.45
C VAL A 23 -48.03 -11.19 -11.17
N LYS A 24 -48.40 -10.00 -11.66
CA LYS A 24 -49.64 -9.80 -12.44
C LYS A 24 -49.67 -10.58 -13.75
N ILE A 25 -48.53 -10.68 -14.45
CA ILE A 25 -48.44 -11.39 -15.74
C ILE A 25 -48.46 -12.91 -15.55
N THR A 26 -47.83 -13.40 -14.49
CA THR A 26 -47.53 -14.83 -14.34
C THR A 26 -48.42 -15.56 -13.33
N GLY A 27 -49.11 -14.82 -12.45
CA GLY A 27 -49.97 -15.39 -11.41
C GLY A 27 -49.21 -16.06 -10.25
N PHE A 28 -47.88 -16.15 -10.29
CA PHE A 28 -47.09 -16.78 -9.23
C PHE A 28 -46.92 -15.89 -8.00
N SER A 29 -46.60 -16.51 -6.86
CA SER A 29 -46.35 -15.79 -5.61
C SER A 29 -45.18 -14.82 -5.74
N ARG A 30 -45.26 -13.71 -5.01
CA ARG A 30 -44.21 -12.68 -5.00
C ARG A 30 -42.84 -13.24 -4.59
N ALA A 31 -42.82 -14.15 -3.61
CA ALA A 31 -41.59 -14.80 -3.14
C ALA A 31 -40.92 -15.63 -4.25
N TYR A 32 -41.71 -16.39 -5.01
CA TYR A 32 -41.22 -17.20 -6.12
C TYR A 32 -40.59 -16.34 -7.23
N ILE A 33 -41.27 -15.26 -7.65
CA ILE A 33 -40.76 -14.33 -8.65
C ILE A 33 -39.52 -13.59 -8.16
N ASN A 34 -39.48 -13.19 -6.89
CA ASN A 34 -38.35 -12.45 -6.34
C ASN A 34 -37.03 -13.24 -6.39
N ARG A 35 -37.09 -14.58 -6.33
CA ARG A 35 -35.91 -15.45 -6.49
C ARG A 35 -35.25 -15.27 -7.85
N PHE A 36 -36.03 -15.12 -8.92
CA PHE A 36 -35.50 -14.90 -10.28
C PHE A 36 -34.93 -13.49 -10.46
N PHE A 37 -35.56 -12.47 -9.86
CA PHE A 37 -34.98 -11.12 -9.83
C PHE A 37 -33.65 -11.07 -9.09
N LYS A 38 -33.54 -11.77 -7.96
CA LYS A 38 -32.28 -11.89 -7.21
C LYS A 38 -31.21 -12.57 -8.06
N LYS A 39 -31.53 -13.70 -8.67
CA LYS A 39 -30.62 -14.43 -9.59
C LYS A 39 -30.16 -13.55 -10.76
N LEU A 40 -31.07 -12.87 -11.45
CA LEU A 40 -30.73 -12.00 -12.58
C LEU A 40 -29.93 -10.75 -12.16
N ALA A 41 -30.10 -10.28 -10.93
CA ALA A 41 -29.31 -9.20 -10.36
C ALA A 41 -27.90 -9.68 -9.96
N GLU A 42 -27.78 -10.88 -9.39
CA GLU A 42 -26.50 -11.56 -9.12
C GLU A 42 -25.72 -11.83 -10.41
N GLU A 43 -26.41 -12.20 -11.50
CA GLU A 43 -25.85 -12.36 -12.85
C GLU A 43 -25.54 -11.01 -13.55
N GLY A 44 -25.83 -9.87 -12.91
CA GLY A 44 -25.54 -8.54 -13.45
C GLY A 44 -26.39 -8.14 -14.66
N LYS A 45 -27.49 -8.87 -14.95
CA LYS A 45 -28.38 -8.58 -16.10
C LYS A 45 -29.37 -7.45 -15.81
N ILE A 46 -29.72 -7.25 -14.53
CA ILE A 46 -30.70 -6.24 -14.09
C ILE A 46 -30.25 -5.56 -12.80
N ILE A 47 -30.77 -4.37 -12.55
CA ILE A 47 -30.32 -3.50 -11.45
C ILE A 47 -31.52 -2.91 -10.71
N LEU A 48 -31.58 -3.08 -9.38
CA LEU A 48 -32.59 -2.46 -8.53
C LEU A 48 -32.34 -0.96 -8.30
N ILE A 49 -33.28 -0.09 -8.62
CA ILE A 49 -33.21 1.36 -8.39
C ILE A 49 -34.34 1.77 -7.43
N GLY A 50 -34.05 2.69 -6.51
CA GLY A 50 -34.99 3.23 -5.52
C GLY A 50 -34.91 2.56 -4.14
N LYS A 51 -35.50 3.21 -3.11
CA LYS A 51 -35.60 2.70 -1.74
C LYS A 51 -37.03 2.24 -1.42
N ALA A 52 -37.17 1.20 -0.60
CA ALA A 52 -38.43 0.69 -0.06
C ALA A 52 -39.54 0.46 -1.11
N SER A 53 -40.71 1.07 -0.93
CA SER A 53 -41.92 0.87 -1.75
C SER A 53 -41.83 1.42 -3.18
N LYS A 54 -40.79 2.20 -3.50
CA LYS A 54 -40.53 2.75 -4.85
C LYS A 54 -39.45 2.00 -5.62
N SER A 55 -39.05 0.81 -5.15
CA SER A 55 -38.00 0.02 -5.80
C SER A 55 -38.47 -0.59 -7.14
N SER A 56 -37.64 -0.44 -8.18
CA SER A 56 -37.88 -0.94 -9.54
C SER A 56 -36.58 -1.44 -10.17
N TYR A 57 -36.63 -2.51 -10.95
CA TYR A 57 -35.49 -3.06 -11.67
C TYR A 57 -35.40 -2.48 -13.08
N ILE A 58 -34.19 -2.16 -13.52
CA ILE A 58 -33.92 -1.76 -14.91
C ILE A 58 -32.89 -2.70 -15.54
N LYS A 59 -32.78 -2.68 -16.87
CA LYS A 59 -31.73 -3.42 -17.58
C LYS A 59 -30.37 -2.87 -17.13
N ALA A 60 -29.42 -3.77 -16.91
CA ALA A 60 -28.04 -3.37 -16.71
C ALA A 60 -27.50 -2.83 -18.05
N THR A 61 -27.40 -1.52 -18.16
CA THR A 61 -26.70 -0.82 -19.23
C THR A 61 -25.38 -0.28 -18.65
N LYS A 62 -24.39 -0.01 -19.51
CA LYS A 62 -23.12 0.58 -19.04
C LYS A 62 -23.36 1.85 -18.20
N GLU A 63 -24.35 2.67 -18.58
CA GLU A 63 -24.74 3.88 -17.85
C GLU A 63 -25.45 3.62 -16.52
N SER A 64 -26.35 2.63 -16.43
CA SER A 64 -27.04 2.33 -15.16
C SER A 64 -26.14 1.65 -14.14
N ILE A 65 -25.22 0.80 -14.60
CA ILE A 65 -24.12 0.25 -13.79
C ILE A 65 -23.25 1.41 -13.28
N ARG A 66 -22.84 2.33 -14.16
CA ARG A 66 -22.01 3.50 -13.81
C ARG A 66 -22.69 4.39 -12.76
N ARG A 67 -23.98 4.72 -12.94
CA ARG A 67 -24.74 5.53 -11.96
C ARG A 67 -24.86 4.89 -10.58
N LYS A 68 -25.01 3.56 -10.51
CA LYS A 68 -25.05 2.85 -9.23
C LYS A 68 -23.69 2.81 -8.55
N LYS A 69 -22.64 2.51 -9.32
CA LYS A 69 -21.26 2.48 -8.85
C LYS A 69 -20.81 3.82 -8.33
N ASN A 70 -21.13 4.93 -9.02
CA ASN A 70 -20.76 6.28 -8.60
C ASN A 70 -21.20 6.63 -7.16
N ASN A 71 -22.26 5.98 -6.64
CA ASN A 71 -22.73 6.22 -5.27
C ASN A 71 -22.03 5.33 -4.22
N ILE A 72 -21.24 4.34 -4.66
CA ILE A 72 -20.49 3.43 -3.80
C ILE A 72 -19.02 3.86 -3.86
N LEU A 73 -18.70 4.83 -3.02
CA LEU A 73 -17.34 5.38 -2.89
C LEU A 73 -16.56 4.81 -1.70
N GLU A 74 -17.16 3.88 -0.97
CA GLU A 74 -16.54 3.17 0.15
C GLU A 74 -16.86 1.68 0.04
N ILE A 75 -15.86 0.84 0.24
CA ILE A 75 -16.00 -0.61 0.37
C ILE A 75 -15.29 -1.04 1.64
N LYS A 76 -16.00 -1.83 2.45
CA LYS A 76 -15.46 -2.53 3.60
C LYS A 76 -15.69 -4.02 3.45
N MET A 77 -14.64 -4.81 3.61
CA MET A 77 -14.71 -6.27 3.55
C MET A 77 -13.80 -6.92 4.58
N THR A 78 -14.18 -8.13 4.99
CA THR A 78 -13.36 -9.00 5.82
C THR A 78 -13.17 -10.29 5.04
N LEU A 79 -11.92 -10.58 4.70
CA LEU A 79 -11.53 -11.73 3.91
C LEU A 79 -11.01 -12.82 4.84
N MET A 80 -11.40 -14.07 4.60
CA MET A 80 -10.73 -15.22 5.20
C MET A 80 -9.42 -15.46 4.45
N ASN A 81 -8.30 -15.54 5.15
CA ASN A 81 -6.97 -15.67 4.56
C ASN A 81 -6.69 -17.11 4.10
N GLN A 82 -7.47 -17.58 3.13
CA GLN A 82 -7.36 -18.91 2.53
C GLN A 82 -7.55 -18.79 1.02
N ASN A 83 -6.53 -19.16 0.24
CA ASN A 83 -6.55 -19.10 -1.22
C ASN A 83 -6.98 -17.73 -1.79
N LEU A 84 -6.54 -16.65 -1.12
CA LEU A 84 -6.78 -15.29 -1.60
C LEU A 84 -5.80 -14.94 -2.72
N SER A 85 -6.29 -14.11 -3.66
CA SER A 85 -5.51 -13.53 -4.74
C SER A 85 -5.81 -12.04 -4.77
N GLU A 86 -4.80 -11.20 -4.55
CA GLU A 86 -4.94 -9.75 -4.37
C GLU A 86 -5.50 -9.04 -5.61
N ASP A 87 -5.16 -9.54 -6.80
CA ASP A 87 -5.65 -9.07 -8.09
C ASP A 87 -7.16 -9.33 -8.26
N LEU A 88 -7.64 -10.52 -7.89
CA LEU A 88 -9.06 -10.85 -7.94
C LEU A 88 -9.89 -10.00 -6.99
N ILE A 89 -9.36 -9.70 -5.80
CA ILE A 89 -10.01 -8.81 -4.83
C ILE A 89 -10.06 -7.38 -5.36
N LEU A 90 -8.97 -6.88 -5.95
CA LEU A 90 -8.96 -5.55 -6.57
C LEU A 90 -9.95 -5.45 -7.73
N GLU A 91 -10.00 -6.45 -8.61
CA GLU A 91 -10.96 -6.50 -9.71
C GLU A 91 -12.41 -6.56 -9.20
N GLN A 92 -12.65 -7.27 -8.10
CA GLN A 92 -13.95 -7.24 -7.42
C GLN A 92 -14.30 -5.82 -6.95
N ILE A 93 -13.39 -5.12 -6.28
CA ILE A 93 -13.62 -3.74 -5.81
C ILE A 93 -13.93 -2.80 -6.98
N LYS A 94 -13.16 -2.87 -8.09
CA LYS A 94 -13.42 -2.09 -9.31
C LYS A 94 -14.77 -2.44 -9.95
N ARG A 95 -15.18 -3.71 -9.87
CA ARG A 95 -16.47 -4.17 -10.38
C ARG A 95 -17.64 -3.70 -9.51
N GLU A 96 -17.47 -3.55 -8.21
CA GLU A 96 -18.57 -3.29 -7.26
C GLU A 96 -18.69 -1.82 -6.82
N SER A 97 -17.65 -1.01 -7.01
CA SER A 97 -17.59 0.38 -6.56
C SER A 97 -17.37 1.39 -7.69
N GLY A 98 -17.61 2.67 -7.37
CA GLY A 98 -17.28 3.83 -8.20
C GLY A 98 -15.95 4.48 -7.85
N ILE A 99 -15.19 3.92 -6.90
CA ILE A 99 -13.90 4.44 -6.43
C ILE A 99 -12.97 4.73 -7.61
N PHE A 100 -12.89 3.80 -8.57
CA PHE A 100 -11.98 3.88 -9.73
C PHE A 100 -12.62 4.51 -10.98
N LEU A 101 -13.85 5.01 -10.91
CA LEU A 101 -14.52 5.59 -12.07
C LEU A 101 -14.04 7.02 -12.34
N ASP A 102 -13.70 7.33 -13.58
CA ASP A 102 -13.32 8.69 -14.00
C ASP A 102 -12.14 9.28 -13.20
N ILE A 103 -11.21 8.45 -12.71
CA ILE A 103 -9.95 8.90 -12.08
C ILE A 103 -8.81 8.99 -13.11
N PRO A 104 -7.80 9.83 -12.89
CA PRO A 104 -6.62 9.85 -13.75
C PRO A 104 -5.91 8.49 -13.78
N ASN A 105 -5.47 8.06 -14.96
CA ASN A 105 -4.86 6.75 -15.18
C ASN A 105 -3.61 6.52 -14.30
N ASN A 106 -2.80 7.56 -14.08
CA ASN A 106 -1.63 7.46 -13.20
C ASN A 106 -2.04 7.14 -11.75
N ILE A 107 -3.14 7.71 -11.27
CA ILE A 107 -3.67 7.43 -9.93
C ILE A 107 -4.21 6.01 -9.84
N SER A 108 -4.98 5.56 -10.85
CA SER A 108 -5.45 4.17 -10.89
C SER A 108 -4.29 3.18 -10.78
N LYS A 109 -3.22 3.37 -11.57
CA LYS A 109 -2.03 2.51 -11.53
C LYS A 109 -1.31 2.53 -10.18
N ILE A 110 -1.21 3.71 -9.55
CA ILE A 110 -0.61 3.85 -8.22
C ILE A 110 -1.41 3.07 -7.17
N VAL A 111 -2.74 3.26 -7.16
CA VAL A 111 -3.62 2.57 -6.21
C VAL A 111 -3.62 1.07 -6.47
N ASP A 112 -3.67 0.64 -7.73
CA ASP A 112 -3.62 -0.77 -8.11
C ASP A 112 -2.37 -1.44 -7.52
N TYR A 113 -1.19 -0.90 -7.83
CA TYR A 113 0.08 -1.43 -7.32
C TYR A 113 0.17 -1.39 -5.79
N ALA A 114 -0.13 -0.24 -5.18
CA ALA A 114 -0.02 -0.10 -3.73
C ALA A 114 -0.97 -1.06 -3.00
N PHE A 115 -2.21 -1.19 -3.49
CA PHE A 115 -3.20 -2.07 -2.88
C PHE A 115 -2.80 -3.54 -2.98
N THR A 116 -2.40 -4.00 -4.18
CA THR A 116 -1.99 -5.40 -4.38
C THR A 116 -0.77 -5.74 -3.55
N GLU A 117 0.25 -4.87 -3.51
CA GLU A 117 1.44 -5.10 -2.69
C GLU A 117 1.09 -5.17 -1.20
N MET A 118 0.24 -4.28 -0.69
CA MET A 118 -0.09 -4.27 0.74
C MET A 118 -0.99 -5.45 1.14
N LEU A 119 -1.94 -5.84 0.28
CA LEU A 119 -2.78 -7.01 0.50
C LEU A 119 -1.98 -8.30 0.41
N ASN A 120 -1.10 -8.43 -0.59
CA ASN A 120 -0.24 -9.61 -0.73
C ASN A 120 0.69 -9.78 0.49
N ASN A 121 1.28 -8.68 0.98
CA ASN A 121 2.06 -8.71 2.23
C ASN A 121 1.23 -9.21 3.43
N ALA A 122 -0.04 -8.82 3.53
CA ALA A 122 -0.93 -9.32 4.57
C ALA A 122 -1.25 -10.81 4.39
N ILE A 123 -1.53 -11.26 3.16
CA ILE A 123 -1.80 -12.67 2.84
C ILE A 123 -0.60 -13.55 3.22
N GLU A 124 0.59 -13.21 2.73
CA GLU A 124 1.78 -14.05 2.84
C GLU A 124 2.45 -14.04 4.22
N HIS A 125 2.36 -12.92 4.94
CA HIS A 125 3.23 -12.69 6.09
C HIS A 125 2.50 -12.41 7.41
N SER A 126 1.19 -12.13 7.39
CA SER A 126 0.47 -11.85 8.64
C SER A 126 0.30 -13.09 9.51
N GLN A 127 0.14 -14.28 8.91
CA GLN A 127 -0.37 -15.49 9.60
C GLN A 127 -1.74 -15.26 10.28
N SER A 128 -2.49 -14.24 9.86
CA SER A 128 -3.82 -13.97 10.38
C SER A 128 -4.86 -14.81 9.66
N ASN A 129 -5.90 -15.26 10.37
CA ASN A 129 -7.03 -15.97 9.78
C ASN A 129 -7.89 -15.06 8.91
N ASN A 130 -7.96 -13.77 9.23
CA ASN A 130 -8.78 -12.80 8.53
C ASN A 130 -8.00 -11.52 8.24
N ILE A 131 -8.29 -10.90 7.10
CA ILE A 131 -7.76 -9.61 6.69
C ILE A 131 -8.94 -8.66 6.47
N GLU A 132 -8.94 -7.53 7.17
CA GLU A 132 -9.93 -6.48 7.00
C GLU A 132 -9.40 -5.45 5.99
N ILE A 133 -10.25 -5.06 5.03
CA ILE A 133 -9.96 -4.06 4.02
C ILE A 133 -11.01 -2.97 4.11
N LEU A 134 -10.55 -1.73 4.10
CA LEU A 134 -11.37 -0.55 3.87
C LEU A 134 -10.74 0.21 2.71
N ILE A 135 -11.52 0.55 1.68
CA ILE A 135 -11.07 1.42 0.60
C ILE A 135 -12.15 2.44 0.32
N GLU A 136 -11.75 3.69 0.22
CA GLU A 136 -12.65 4.81 0.02
C GLU A 136 -12.06 5.84 -0.94
N ARG A 137 -12.96 6.57 -1.59
CA ARG A 137 -12.65 7.73 -2.41
C ARG A 137 -13.44 8.92 -1.91
N ASP A 138 -12.71 9.97 -1.56
CA ASP A 138 -13.27 11.31 -1.35
C ASP A 138 -13.17 12.13 -2.65
N GLU A 139 -13.55 13.41 -2.57
CA GLU A 139 -13.50 14.34 -3.72
C GLU A 139 -12.07 14.56 -4.25
N ASP A 140 -11.06 14.49 -3.39
CA ASP A 140 -9.68 14.89 -3.70
C ASP A 140 -8.63 13.78 -3.56
N LYS A 141 -9.00 12.61 -3.03
CA LYS A 141 -8.06 11.51 -2.71
C LYS A 141 -8.71 10.14 -2.70
N ILE A 142 -7.87 9.12 -2.82
CA ILE A 142 -8.19 7.73 -2.53
C ILE A 142 -7.40 7.30 -1.30
N ARG A 143 -8.07 6.58 -0.41
CA ARG A 143 -7.49 5.99 0.78
C ARG A 143 -7.84 4.51 0.87
N PHE A 144 -6.89 3.70 1.31
CA PHE A 144 -7.21 2.35 1.76
C PHE A 144 -6.48 1.99 3.06
N ASP A 145 -7.08 1.07 3.80
CA ASP A 145 -6.52 0.40 4.95
C ASP A 145 -6.52 -1.12 4.69
N VAL A 146 -5.37 -1.77 4.91
CA VAL A 146 -5.24 -3.23 4.98
C VAL A 146 -4.85 -3.57 6.41
N ILE A 147 -5.68 -4.38 7.09
CA ILE A 147 -5.56 -4.66 8.52
C ILE A 147 -5.55 -6.17 8.74
N ASP A 148 -4.49 -6.67 9.37
CA ASP A 148 -4.40 -8.04 9.85
C ASP A 148 -4.32 -8.06 11.39
N LYS A 149 -4.78 -9.15 12.01
CA LYS A 149 -4.62 -9.40 13.46
C LYS A 149 -3.59 -10.50 13.72
N GLY A 150 -2.58 -10.57 12.87
CA GLY A 150 -1.56 -11.61 12.86
C GLY A 150 -0.34 -11.27 13.71
N ILE A 151 0.82 -11.78 13.29
CA ILE A 151 2.10 -11.63 14.00
C ILE A 151 2.54 -10.16 14.13
N GLY A 152 2.18 -9.32 13.17
CA GLY A 152 2.62 -7.94 13.06
C GLY A 152 3.96 -7.78 12.34
N ILE A 153 4.04 -6.80 11.43
CA ILE A 153 5.19 -6.60 10.55
C ILE A 153 6.52 -6.42 11.29
N PHE A 154 6.58 -5.59 12.34
CA PHE A 154 7.84 -5.35 13.06
C PHE A 154 8.31 -6.61 13.78
N LYS A 155 7.39 -7.34 14.43
CA LYS A 155 7.71 -8.59 15.11
C LYS A 155 8.18 -9.66 14.12
N ASN A 156 7.55 -9.75 12.95
CA ASN A 156 7.98 -10.65 11.88
C ASN A 156 9.42 -10.35 11.42
N ILE A 157 9.73 -9.07 11.16
CA ILE A 157 11.08 -8.63 10.75
C ILE A 157 12.10 -8.92 11.86
N ILE A 158 11.77 -8.62 13.13
CA ILE A 158 12.62 -8.92 14.29
C ILE A 158 13.02 -10.39 14.31
N GLN A 159 12.04 -11.31 14.20
CA GLN A 159 12.30 -12.74 14.26
C GLN A 159 13.17 -13.22 13.09
N LYS A 160 12.84 -12.81 11.85
CA LYS A 160 13.54 -13.28 10.66
C LYS A 160 14.94 -12.71 10.51
N ARG A 161 15.20 -11.50 11.03
CA ARG A 161 16.50 -10.81 10.95
C ARG A 161 17.30 -10.85 12.26
N LYS A 162 16.77 -11.48 13.32
CA LYS A 162 17.36 -11.55 14.66
C LYS A 162 17.69 -10.15 15.22
N LEU A 163 16.77 -9.21 15.05
CA LEU A 163 16.93 -7.83 15.53
C LEU A 163 16.54 -7.73 17.01
N LYS A 164 16.95 -6.64 17.66
CA LYS A 164 16.76 -6.48 19.11
C LYS A 164 15.41 -5.88 19.48
N ASN A 165 14.87 -5.01 18.63
CA ASN A 165 13.68 -4.22 18.96
C ASN A 165 12.98 -3.69 17.70
N ASN A 166 11.81 -3.06 17.89
CA ASN A 166 11.00 -2.49 16.82
C ASN A 166 11.70 -1.37 16.06
N LEU A 167 12.57 -0.59 16.72
CA LEU A 167 13.30 0.50 16.05
C LEU A 167 14.29 -0.07 15.02
N GLU A 168 15.01 -1.14 15.35
CA GLU A 168 15.88 -1.83 14.39
C GLU A 168 15.05 -2.42 13.22
N ALA A 169 13.87 -2.97 13.49
CA ALA A 169 12.99 -3.46 12.43
C ALA A 169 12.47 -2.34 11.52
N ILE A 170 12.15 -1.17 12.06
CA ILE A 170 11.79 0.02 11.29
C ILE A 170 12.97 0.49 10.44
N GLN A 171 14.16 0.58 11.03
CA GLN A 171 15.40 0.94 10.32
C GLN A 171 15.65 0.01 9.14
N GLU A 172 15.53 -1.31 9.35
CA GLU A 172 15.61 -2.28 8.26
C GLU A 172 14.50 -2.05 7.21
N LEU A 173 13.24 -1.93 7.62
CA LEU A 173 12.11 -1.69 6.71
C LEU A 173 12.33 -0.47 5.80
N THR A 174 12.85 0.62 6.37
CA THR A 174 13.10 1.87 5.63
C THR A 174 14.20 1.77 4.58
N LYS A 175 15.12 0.79 4.67
CA LYS A 175 16.17 0.57 3.65
C LYS A 175 15.66 -0.08 2.36
N GLY A 176 14.47 -0.69 2.38
CA GLY A 176 13.96 -1.48 1.25
C GLY A 176 14.66 -2.84 1.08
N LYS A 177 14.31 -3.58 0.01
CA LYS A 177 14.74 -4.97 -0.27
C LYS A 177 14.54 -5.90 0.93
N GLN A 178 13.41 -5.73 1.62
CA GLN A 178 13.04 -6.58 2.73
C GLN A 178 12.32 -7.82 2.23
N THR A 179 13.10 -8.74 1.66
CA THR A 179 12.63 -10.09 1.40
C THR A 179 13.34 -11.08 2.32
N THR A 180 12.57 -12.00 2.85
CA THR A 180 13.06 -13.17 3.59
C THR A 180 13.02 -14.44 2.75
N ALA A 181 12.48 -14.33 1.53
CA ALA A 181 12.44 -15.37 0.51
C ALA A 181 12.81 -14.74 -0.86
N PRO A 182 14.10 -14.40 -1.09
CA PRO A 182 14.53 -13.65 -2.28
C PRO A 182 14.23 -14.32 -3.62
N LYS A 183 14.02 -15.64 -3.60
CA LYS A 183 13.67 -16.45 -4.78
C LYS A 183 12.20 -16.32 -5.20
N LEU A 184 11.33 -15.85 -4.31
CA LEU A 184 9.88 -15.77 -4.52
C LEU A 184 9.37 -14.33 -4.51
N HIS A 185 9.98 -13.44 -3.72
CA HIS A 185 9.58 -12.04 -3.60
C HIS A 185 10.79 -11.12 -3.61
N SER A 186 10.68 -9.99 -4.32
CA SER A 186 11.72 -8.96 -4.37
C SER A 186 11.87 -8.23 -3.03
N GLY A 187 10.79 -8.16 -2.22
CA GLY A 187 10.79 -7.47 -0.93
C GLY A 187 10.81 -5.94 -1.05
N GLU A 188 10.33 -5.43 -2.18
CA GLU A 188 10.43 -4.02 -2.57
C GLU A 188 9.08 -3.30 -2.50
N GLY A 189 7.97 -4.06 -2.43
CA GLY A 189 6.61 -3.55 -2.45
C GLY A 189 6.33 -2.43 -1.45
N ILE A 190 6.71 -2.62 -0.18
CA ILE A 190 6.54 -1.60 0.87
C ILE A 190 7.38 -0.36 0.57
N PHE A 191 8.61 -0.54 0.10
CA PHE A 191 9.49 0.57 -0.24
C PHE A 191 8.89 1.41 -1.37
N PHE A 192 8.51 0.79 -2.49
CA PHE A 192 7.91 1.50 -3.62
C PHE A 192 6.56 2.13 -3.25
N THR A 193 5.72 1.40 -2.52
CA THR A 193 4.45 1.92 -2.01
C THR A 193 4.66 3.18 -1.15
N SER A 194 5.70 3.18 -0.30
CA SER A 194 6.05 4.33 0.54
C SER A 194 6.43 5.59 -0.24
N LYS A 195 6.92 5.44 -1.48
CA LYS A 195 7.31 6.55 -2.37
C LYS A 195 6.16 7.01 -3.27
N LEU A 196 5.25 6.10 -3.63
CA LEU A 196 4.13 6.35 -4.55
C LEU A 196 3.00 7.16 -3.91
N GLY A 197 2.65 6.88 -2.65
CA GLY A 197 1.57 7.58 -1.95
C GLY A 197 1.95 9.02 -1.58
N ASP A 198 0.97 9.84 -1.24
CA ASP A 198 1.24 11.09 -0.53
C ASP A 198 1.52 10.80 0.95
N THR A 199 0.86 9.76 1.48
CA THR A 199 1.10 9.25 2.82
C THR A 199 1.00 7.73 2.86
N LEU A 200 1.95 7.08 3.53
CA LEU A 200 1.88 5.67 3.93
C LEU A 200 2.08 5.59 5.45
N ILE A 201 1.18 4.89 6.13
CA ILE A 201 1.23 4.66 7.58
C ILE A 201 1.29 3.17 7.83
N ILE A 202 2.22 2.73 8.67
CA ILE A 202 2.30 1.35 9.14
C ILE A 202 2.24 1.38 10.66
N GLN A 203 1.21 0.75 11.23
CA GLN A 203 1.04 0.60 12.67
C GLN A 203 1.15 -0.87 13.04
N SER A 204 2.04 -1.19 13.97
CA SER A 204 2.17 -2.55 14.50
C SER A 204 2.84 -2.51 15.86
N SER A 205 2.48 -3.44 16.75
CA SER A 205 2.96 -3.44 18.13
C SER A 205 2.70 -2.06 18.78
N ASN A 206 3.70 -1.41 19.35
CA ASN A 206 3.60 -0.08 19.96
C ASN A 206 4.22 1.04 19.11
N ASN A 207 4.39 0.83 17.80
CA ASN A 207 5.02 1.80 16.91
C ASN A 207 4.15 2.14 15.70
N LYS A 208 4.24 3.40 15.28
CA LYS A 208 3.67 3.92 14.02
C LYS A 208 4.82 4.49 13.18
N LEU A 209 5.02 3.95 12.00
CA LEU A 209 5.88 4.49 10.96
C LEU A 209 5.02 5.28 9.98
N LEU A 210 5.39 6.52 9.70
CA LEU A 210 4.70 7.42 8.79
C LEU A 210 5.69 7.90 7.73
N TYR A 211 5.43 7.57 6.48
CA TYR A 211 6.03 8.22 5.33
C TYR A 211 5.08 9.34 4.89
N ASN A 212 5.52 10.59 4.96
CA ASN A 212 4.76 11.74 4.52
C ASN A 212 5.52 12.44 3.39
N ASN A 213 5.11 12.16 2.16
CA ASN A 213 5.76 12.69 0.97
C ASN A 213 5.31 14.10 0.60
N ILE A 214 4.36 14.70 1.35
CA ILE A 214 3.97 16.11 1.18
C ILE A 214 5.02 17.03 1.80
N VAL A 215 5.57 16.62 2.95
CA VAL A 215 6.67 17.32 3.64
C VAL A 215 8.03 16.62 3.44
N GLU A 216 8.06 15.59 2.59
CA GLU A 216 9.23 14.78 2.25
C GLU A 216 9.97 14.19 3.47
N ASP A 217 9.23 13.65 4.44
CA ASP A 217 9.81 13.18 5.71
C ASP A 217 9.23 11.83 6.19
N VAL A 218 10.01 11.11 7.00
CA VAL A 218 9.68 9.83 7.65
C VAL A 218 9.69 10.02 9.17
N PHE A 219 8.57 9.67 9.80
CA PHE A 219 8.37 9.82 11.24
C PHE A 219 8.12 8.47 11.92
N VAL A 220 8.61 8.34 13.15
CA VAL A 220 8.37 7.18 14.01
C VAL A 220 7.74 7.67 15.31
N TYR A 221 6.57 7.14 15.64
CA TYR A 221 5.85 7.47 16.86
C TYR A 221 5.69 6.22 17.74
N ASN A 222 5.73 6.43 19.05
CA ASN A 222 5.23 5.46 20.01
C ASN A 222 3.70 5.62 20.09
N ILE A 223 2.99 4.51 20.00
CA ILE A 223 1.52 4.46 20.07
C ILE A 223 1.08 3.41 21.08
N LYS A 224 -0.22 3.42 21.43
CA LYS A 224 -0.84 2.32 22.16
C LYS A 224 -0.62 1.02 21.38
N LYS A 225 -0.37 -0.07 22.11
CA LYS A 225 -0.11 -1.38 21.51
C LYS A 225 -1.30 -1.84 20.66
N VAL A 226 -1.04 -2.23 19.42
CA VAL A 226 -1.98 -2.84 18.49
C VAL A 226 -1.57 -4.29 18.19
N ILE A 227 -2.55 -5.12 17.83
CA ILE A 227 -2.35 -6.50 17.40
C ILE A 227 -2.24 -6.53 15.88
N GLY A 228 -1.32 -7.34 15.35
CA GLY A 228 -1.08 -7.46 13.91
C GLY A 228 -0.48 -6.20 13.28
N THR A 229 -0.92 -5.92 12.05
CA THR A 229 -0.48 -4.75 11.27
C THR A 229 -1.69 -4.01 10.70
N ARG A 230 -1.66 -2.69 10.76
CA ARG A 230 -2.51 -1.82 9.95
C ARG A 230 -1.64 -1.01 9.01
N VAL A 231 -1.91 -1.12 7.72
CA VAL A 231 -1.30 -0.28 6.69
C VAL A 231 -2.35 0.66 6.13
N THR A 232 -2.10 1.97 6.21
CA THR A 232 -2.94 2.99 5.58
C THR A 232 -2.18 3.64 4.43
N PHE A 233 -2.78 3.67 3.25
CA PHE A 233 -2.24 4.38 2.09
C PHE A 233 -3.19 5.49 1.66
N ILE A 234 -2.63 6.65 1.30
CA ILE A 234 -3.39 7.82 0.85
C ILE A 234 -2.67 8.43 -0.35
N VAL A 235 -3.42 8.72 -1.42
CA VAL A 235 -2.94 9.45 -2.59
C VAL A 235 -4.01 10.43 -3.10
N SER A 236 -3.61 11.66 -3.38
CA SER A 236 -4.46 12.67 -3.98
C SER A 236 -4.78 12.31 -5.44
N LEU A 237 -6.02 12.54 -5.86
CA LEU A 237 -6.44 12.48 -7.25
C LEU A 237 -5.69 13.49 -8.14
N ASN A 238 -5.10 14.53 -7.54
CA ASN A 238 -4.30 15.55 -8.23
C ASN A 238 -2.79 15.23 -8.24
N SER A 239 -2.36 14.09 -7.69
CA SER A 239 -0.95 13.73 -7.65
C SER A 239 -0.38 13.57 -9.06
N ARG A 240 0.77 14.20 -9.30
CA ARG A 240 1.49 14.12 -10.59
C ARG A 240 2.47 12.94 -10.65
N LYS A 241 2.56 12.16 -9.57
CA LYS A 241 3.44 11.00 -9.50
C LYS A 241 3.08 9.99 -10.59
N LYS A 242 4.10 9.37 -11.16
CA LYS A 242 3.99 8.29 -12.15
C LYS A 242 4.82 7.11 -11.64
N ILE A 243 4.19 5.95 -11.56
CA ILE A 243 4.81 4.73 -11.06
C ILE A 243 6.13 4.41 -11.76
N ASP A 244 6.18 4.54 -13.08
CA ASP A 244 7.38 4.28 -13.88
C ASP A 244 8.54 5.22 -13.54
N SER A 245 8.25 6.45 -13.11
CA SER A 245 9.30 7.41 -12.75
C SER A 245 9.94 7.05 -11.42
N ILE A 246 9.14 6.59 -10.46
CA ILE A 246 9.64 6.09 -9.17
C ILE A 246 10.44 4.81 -9.38
N PHE A 247 9.96 3.87 -10.20
CA PHE A 247 10.74 2.67 -10.52
C PHE A 247 12.07 3.01 -11.19
N ARG A 248 12.08 3.90 -12.19
CA ARG A 248 13.34 4.33 -12.83
C ARG A 248 14.30 5.04 -11.88
N GLU A 249 13.79 5.75 -10.88
CA GLU A 249 14.64 6.43 -9.92
C GLU A 249 15.45 5.43 -9.08
N TYR A 250 14.82 4.33 -8.69
CA TYR A 250 15.37 3.38 -7.73
C TYR A 250 15.90 2.08 -8.36
N SER A 251 15.55 1.81 -9.62
CA SER A 251 16.00 0.64 -10.38
C SER A 251 16.92 1.00 -11.54
N SER A 252 17.85 0.09 -11.87
CA SER A 252 18.69 0.21 -13.08
C SER A 252 18.02 -0.45 -14.30
N ASN A 253 18.67 -0.41 -15.47
CA ASN A 253 18.28 -1.17 -16.66
C ASN A 253 17.93 -2.61 -16.25
N LEU A 254 16.71 -3.07 -16.56
CA LEU A 254 16.08 -4.34 -16.16
C LEU A 254 15.29 -4.35 -14.83
N TYR A 255 14.89 -3.19 -14.29
CA TYR A 255 14.05 -3.08 -13.07
C TYR A 255 14.66 -3.61 -11.76
N ASP A 256 15.94 -3.99 -11.76
CA ASP A 256 16.66 -4.35 -10.53
C ASP A 256 16.81 -3.12 -9.62
N PHE A 257 16.20 -3.16 -8.43
CA PHE A 257 16.20 -2.10 -7.43
C PHE A 257 17.59 -1.92 -6.80
N THR A 258 18.42 -1.11 -7.44
CA THR A 258 19.85 -1.00 -7.13
C THR A 258 20.21 0.23 -6.31
N LYS A 259 19.26 1.14 -6.11
CA LYS A 259 19.44 2.37 -5.33
C LYS A 259 18.55 2.35 -4.09
N THR A 260 19.08 2.72 -2.93
CA THR A 260 18.28 3.01 -1.74
C THR A 260 18.60 4.39 -1.17
N GLU A 261 17.69 4.92 -0.35
CA GLU A 261 17.84 6.19 0.36
C GLU A 261 17.56 5.95 1.85
N VAL A 262 18.54 6.29 2.69
CA VAL A 262 18.51 6.03 4.13
C VAL A 262 18.48 7.36 4.87
N ASN A 263 17.43 7.56 5.67
CA ASN A 263 17.29 8.71 6.56
C ASN A 263 18.19 8.52 7.78
N VAL A 264 19.31 9.24 7.84
CA VAL A 264 20.33 9.08 8.87
C VAL A 264 19.78 9.42 10.26
N LYS A 265 18.83 10.37 10.36
CA LYS A 265 18.18 10.75 11.62
C LYS A 265 17.46 9.59 12.33
N LEU A 266 16.99 8.58 11.60
CA LEU A 266 16.35 7.39 12.20
C LEU A 266 17.32 6.54 13.02
N TYR A 267 18.62 6.78 12.87
CA TYR A 267 19.69 6.11 13.61
C TYR A 267 20.22 6.96 14.77
N LYS A 268 19.80 8.23 14.90
CA LYS A 268 20.10 9.06 16.07
C LYS A 268 19.35 8.47 17.27
N MET A 269 20.10 7.85 18.17
CA MET A 269 19.66 7.54 19.54
C MET A 269 19.89 8.78 20.40
N ALA A 270 19.40 8.82 21.63
CA ALA A 270 19.34 9.97 22.55
C ALA A 270 20.62 10.82 22.76
N ALA A 271 21.76 10.47 22.16
CA ALA A 271 22.98 11.25 22.15
C ALA A 271 22.96 12.42 21.13
N GLU A 272 23.80 13.42 21.39
CA GLU A 272 23.99 14.59 20.52
C GLU A 272 24.59 14.25 19.15
N TYR A 273 25.29 13.12 19.04
CA TYR A 273 25.96 12.68 17.82
C TYR A 273 25.74 11.19 17.54
N ILE A 274 25.91 10.80 16.27
CA ILE A 274 25.80 9.42 15.83
C ILE A 274 27.15 8.71 16.04
N SER A 275 27.13 7.59 16.77
CA SER A 275 28.28 6.76 17.12
C SER A 275 28.66 5.75 16.03
N ARG A 276 29.84 5.14 16.19
CA ARG A 276 30.31 4.03 15.35
C ARG A 276 29.38 2.83 15.36
N SER A 277 28.75 2.51 16.50
CA SER A 277 27.80 1.40 16.58
C SER A 277 26.53 1.66 15.74
N GLN A 278 26.10 2.93 15.68
CA GLN A 278 24.98 3.37 14.85
C GLN A 278 25.36 3.37 13.38
N ALA A 279 26.60 3.74 13.01
CA ALA A 279 27.11 3.58 11.66
C ALA A 279 27.01 2.12 11.17
N LYS A 280 27.48 1.15 11.97
CA LYS A 280 27.38 -0.27 11.62
C LYS A 280 25.95 -0.73 11.38
N ARG A 281 24.99 -0.26 12.21
CA ARG A 281 23.56 -0.55 12.02
C ARG A 281 23.01 0.09 10.75
N LEU A 282 23.39 1.34 10.48
CA LEU A 282 23.01 2.06 9.27
C LEU A 282 23.47 1.31 8.01
N THR A 283 24.74 0.88 7.98
CA THR A 283 25.33 0.25 6.80
C THR A 283 25.01 -1.24 6.65
N SER A 284 24.47 -1.89 7.68
CA SER A 284 24.08 -3.30 7.64
C SER A 284 23.04 -3.55 6.53
N GLY A 285 23.27 -4.55 5.68
CA GLY A 285 22.36 -4.91 4.60
C GLY A 285 22.41 -4.00 3.38
N LEU A 286 23.18 -2.90 3.43
CA LEU A 286 23.32 -1.97 2.31
C LEU A 286 24.24 -2.50 1.21
N GLU A 287 25.00 -3.57 1.47
CA GLU A 287 25.88 -4.22 0.49
C GLU A 287 25.13 -4.85 -0.70
N LYS A 288 23.80 -4.92 -0.62
CA LYS A 288 22.91 -5.43 -1.67
C LYS A 288 22.58 -4.39 -2.74
N PHE A 289 22.93 -3.13 -2.52
CA PHE A 289 22.66 -2.01 -3.41
C PHE A 289 23.93 -1.60 -4.16
N LYS A 290 23.77 -1.02 -5.35
CA LYS A 290 24.87 -0.41 -6.12
C LYS A 290 25.05 1.06 -5.76
N LYS A 291 23.97 1.72 -5.33
CA LYS A 291 23.96 3.13 -4.98
C LYS A 291 23.18 3.35 -3.68
N ILE A 292 23.75 4.12 -2.77
CA ILE A 292 23.15 4.44 -1.47
C ILE A 292 23.14 5.95 -1.34
N VAL A 293 21.98 6.53 -1.07
CA VAL A 293 21.85 7.93 -0.69
C VAL A 293 21.71 7.99 0.82
N LEU A 294 22.61 8.70 1.49
CA LEU A 294 22.52 9.00 2.93
C LEU A 294 21.97 10.41 3.09
N ASP A 295 20.74 10.50 3.58
CA ASP A 295 20.06 11.77 3.84
C ASP A 295 20.31 12.21 5.28
N PHE A 296 21.04 13.32 5.43
CA PHE A 296 21.42 13.93 6.71
C PHE A 296 20.46 15.04 7.15
N ASP A 297 19.28 15.15 6.53
CA ASP A 297 18.24 16.08 6.99
C ASP A 297 17.99 15.92 8.50
N LYS A 298 17.93 17.05 9.21
CA LYS A 298 17.76 17.16 10.68
C LYS A 298 18.82 16.41 11.50
N VAL A 299 20.00 16.16 10.94
CA VAL A 299 21.19 15.69 11.68
C VAL A 299 22.11 16.88 11.92
N GLU A 300 22.37 17.19 13.19
CA GLU A 300 23.24 18.32 13.57
C GLU A 300 24.72 17.97 13.38
N THR A 301 25.12 16.78 13.80
CA THR A 301 26.51 16.32 13.73
C THR A 301 26.60 14.79 13.75
N VAL A 302 27.75 14.28 13.31
CA VAL A 302 28.13 12.86 13.39
C VAL A 302 29.48 12.73 14.09
N GLY A 303 29.66 11.68 14.88
CA GLY A 303 30.94 11.44 15.53
C GLY A 303 32.01 11.01 14.50
N GLN A 304 33.28 11.25 14.81
CA GLN A 304 34.40 10.79 13.97
C GLN A 304 34.33 9.29 13.71
N GLY A 305 33.97 8.49 14.72
CA GLY A 305 33.82 7.03 14.57
C GLY A 305 32.67 6.62 13.63
N PHE A 306 31.64 7.46 13.46
CA PHE A 306 30.61 7.24 12.45
C PHE A 306 31.17 7.49 11.05
N ALA A 307 31.81 8.65 10.85
CA ALA A 307 32.37 9.02 9.55
C ALA A 307 33.43 8.01 9.10
N ASP A 308 34.30 7.57 10.02
CA ASP A 308 35.31 6.54 9.80
C ASP A 308 34.70 5.20 9.35
N GLU A 309 33.68 4.75 10.06
CA GLU A 309 33.05 3.47 9.77
C GLU A 309 32.31 3.48 8.43
N VAL A 310 31.54 4.53 8.12
CA VAL A 310 30.75 4.59 6.88
C VAL A 310 31.64 4.87 5.67
N PHE A 311 32.44 5.94 5.72
CA PHE A 311 33.08 6.49 4.52
C PHE A 311 34.50 5.98 4.28
N ARG A 312 35.11 5.28 5.25
CA ARG A 312 36.40 4.61 5.07
C ARG A 312 36.29 3.11 5.23
N VAL A 313 35.92 2.60 6.40
CA VAL A 313 35.92 1.14 6.67
C VAL A 313 34.95 0.40 5.77
N TRP A 314 33.68 0.80 5.78
CA TRP A 314 32.63 0.14 4.99
C TRP A 314 32.80 0.40 3.49
N GLN A 315 33.10 1.66 3.10
CA GLN A 315 33.35 2.01 1.70
C GLN A 315 34.57 1.26 1.11
N ASN A 316 35.64 1.06 1.87
CA ASN A 316 36.80 0.28 1.41
C ASN A 316 36.47 -1.21 1.28
N LYS A 317 35.58 -1.72 2.14
CA LYS A 317 35.09 -3.11 2.06
C LYS A 317 34.20 -3.33 0.82
N TYR A 318 33.44 -2.32 0.41
CA TYR A 318 32.54 -2.38 -0.75
C TYR A 318 32.82 -1.26 -1.77
N PRO A 319 33.98 -1.29 -2.45
CA PRO A 319 34.46 -0.17 -3.27
C PRO A 319 33.61 0.10 -4.51
N THR A 320 32.83 -0.89 -4.97
CA THR A 320 31.95 -0.76 -6.14
C THR A 320 30.63 -0.07 -5.83
N ILE A 321 30.28 0.08 -4.54
CA ILE A 321 29.02 0.71 -4.13
C ILE A 321 29.24 2.22 -4.00
N LYS A 322 28.38 3.01 -4.66
CA LYS A 322 28.45 4.47 -4.61
C LYS A 322 27.62 5.02 -3.45
N ILE A 323 28.27 5.67 -2.49
CA ILE A 323 27.58 6.46 -1.46
C ILE A 323 27.45 7.91 -1.92
N GLU A 324 26.23 8.41 -1.97
CA GLU A 324 25.87 9.82 -2.19
C GLU A 324 25.35 10.44 -0.90
N ILE A 325 25.69 11.71 -0.69
CA ILE A 325 25.33 12.47 0.51
C ILE A 325 24.27 13.48 0.10
N LYS A 326 23.21 13.59 0.90
CA LYS A 326 22.09 14.52 0.71
C LYS A 326 21.85 15.27 2.01
N ASN A 327 21.50 16.56 1.92
CA ASN A 327 21.16 17.43 3.07
C ASN A 327 22.22 17.47 4.20
N ALA A 328 23.50 17.31 3.87
CA ALA A 328 24.58 17.49 4.85
C ALA A 328 24.79 18.98 5.16
N ASN A 329 25.10 19.27 6.42
CA ASN A 329 25.52 20.59 6.87
C ASN A 329 27.06 20.67 6.92
N LYS A 330 27.60 21.88 7.14
CA LYS A 330 29.05 22.14 7.18
C LYS A 330 29.82 21.24 8.17
N ASN A 331 29.24 20.93 9.33
CA ASN A 331 29.89 20.06 10.33
C ASN A 331 30.00 18.63 9.81
N ILE A 332 28.95 18.14 9.14
CA ILE A 332 28.93 16.80 8.55
C ILE A 332 29.92 16.72 7.39
N ASP A 333 29.92 17.68 6.48
CA ASP A 333 30.87 17.72 5.37
C ASP A 333 32.33 17.73 5.87
N PHE A 334 32.62 18.52 6.89
CA PHE A 334 33.93 18.56 7.54
C PHE A 334 34.34 17.19 8.08
N MET A 335 33.46 16.50 8.83
CA MET A 335 33.75 15.17 9.38
C MET A 335 33.99 14.13 8.29
N ILE A 336 33.23 14.17 7.20
CA ILE A 336 33.38 13.27 6.06
C ILE A 336 34.70 13.54 5.32
N ALA A 337 35.01 14.81 5.04
CA ALA A 337 36.23 15.22 4.36
C ALA A 337 37.48 14.82 5.16
N ARG A 338 37.46 15.04 6.48
CA ARG A 338 38.57 14.67 7.38
C ARG A 338 38.93 13.18 7.29
N VAL A 339 37.93 12.31 7.22
CA VAL A 339 38.15 10.85 7.13
C VAL A 339 38.59 10.43 5.73
N LYS A 340 38.08 11.08 4.68
CA LYS A 340 38.47 10.79 3.28
C LYS A 340 39.86 11.33 2.91
N GLY A 341 40.29 12.43 3.53
CA GLY A 341 41.55 13.12 3.27
C GLY A 341 42.77 12.52 3.99
N ASN A 342 42.58 11.70 5.02
CA ASN A 342 43.66 10.95 5.68
C ASN A 342 44.14 9.74 4.86
N ARG A 343 44.38 9.93 3.56
CA ARG A 343 44.90 8.92 2.64
C ARG A 343 46.42 8.84 2.67
#